data_AF-A0A7V6VJY5-F1
#
_entry.id   AF-A0A7V6VJY5-F1
#
_cell.length_a   1.000
_cell.length_b   1.000
_cell.length_c   1.000
_cell.angle_alpha   90.00
_cell.angle_beta   90.00
_cell.angle_gamma   90.00
#
_symmetry.space_group_name_H-M   'P 1'
#
loop_
_entity.id
_entity.type
_entity.pdbx_description
1 polymer ?
#
loop_
_entity_poly.entity_id
_entity_poly.type
_entity_poly.pdbx_seq_one_letter_code
_entity_poly.pdbx_strand_id
1 'polypeptide(L)'
;MGWFPAGHFHHGPELEGELVEAGLADVVVHGEEGPAGLALELVDEWGEDVLAAALLLAERLDQPLARELSNHLLAFGTVPEVG
;
A
#
# COMPACT_ATOMS: atom_id res chain seq x y z
N MET A 1 12.03 25.74 4.67
CA MET A 1 12.44 24.32 4.58
C MET A 1 11.56 23.55 5.57
N GLY A 2 10.34 23.22 5.15
CA GLY A 2 9.43 22.40 5.95
C GLY A 2 9.89 20.96 5.84
N TRP A 3 10.22 20.35 6.97
CA TRP A 3 10.55 18.93 7.07
C TRP A 3 9.28 18.16 6.68
N PHE A 4 9.30 17.42 5.57
CA PHE A 4 8.31 16.35 5.33
C PHE A 4 8.28 15.50 6.61
N PRO A 5 7.16 15.30 7.31
CA PRO A 5 7.19 14.48 8.53
C PRO A 5 7.90 13.19 8.16
N ALA A 6 8.92 12.80 8.94
CA ALA A 6 9.73 11.63 8.66
C ALA A 6 8.78 10.44 8.44
N GLY A 7 8.51 10.10 7.18
CA GLY A 7 7.63 9.01 6.84
C GLY A 7 8.29 7.76 7.39
N HIS A 8 7.67 7.15 8.40
CA HIS A 8 8.05 5.80 8.77
C HIS A 8 7.55 4.89 7.65
N PHE A 9 8.48 4.34 6.89
CA PHE A 9 8.15 3.36 5.86
C PHE A 9 7.90 2.04 6.57
N HIS A 10 6.63 1.65 6.69
CA HIS A 10 6.26 0.34 7.23
C HIS A 10 6.52 -0.75 6.20
N HIS A 11 6.95 -1.92 6.66
CA HIS A 11 6.74 -3.15 5.91
C HIS A 11 5.31 -3.67 6.17
N GLY A 12 4.72 -4.38 5.22
CA GLY A 12 3.36 -4.91 5.34
C GLY A 12 3.11 -5.70 6.63
N PRO A 13 3.98 -6.64 7.04
CA PRO A 13 3.83 -7.38 8.29
C PRO A 13 3.92 -6.52 9.56
N GLU A 14 4.71 -5.43 9.52
CA GLU A 14 4.80 -4.48 10.63
C GLU A 14 3.49 -3.72 10.78
N LEU A 15 2.97 -3.18 9.68
CA LEU A 15 1.69 -2.47 9.66
C LEU A 15 0.52 -3.37 10.09
N GLU A 16 0.48 -4.62 9.63
CA GLU A 16 -0.50 -5.62 10.08
C GLU A 16 -0.42 -5.83 11.60
N GLY A 17 0.79 -6.01 12.13
CA GLY A 17 1.04 -6.19 13.56
C GLY A 17 0.55 -5.01 14.40
N GLU A 18 0.83 -3.77 13.98
CA GLU A 18 0.38 -2.57 14.66
C GLU A 18 -1.14 -2.46 14.76
N LEU A 19 -1.86 -2.82 13.69
CA LEU A 19 -3.33 -2.81 13.69
C LEU A 19 -3.89 -3.90 14.63
N VAL A 20 -3.27 -5.08 14.65
CA VAL A 20 -3.64 -6.15 15.59
C VAL A 20 -3.37 -5.72 17.04
N GLU A 21 -2.23 -5.11 17.32
CA GLU A 21 -1.89 -4.57 18.64
C GLU A 21 -2.85 -3.45 19.09
N ALA A 22 -3.37 -2.67 18.14
CA ALA A 22 -4.41 -1.67 18.37
C ALA A 22 -5.80 -2.29 18.65
N GLY A 23 -5.97 -3.60 18.52
CA GLY A 23 -7.20 -4.33 18.81
C GLY A 23 -8.13 -4.54 17.62
N LEU A 24 -7.65 -4.31 16.38
CA LEU A 24 -8.40 -4.65 15.18
C LEU A 24 -8.29 -6.15 14.87
N ALA A 25 -9.36 -6.70 14.30
CA ALA A 25 -9.43 -8.05 13.76
C ALA A 25 -9.53 -8.01 12.23
N ASP A 26 -9.41 -9.18 11.59
CA ASP A 26 -9.54 -9.36 10.13
C ASP A 26 -8.68 -8.35 9.33
N VAL A 27 -7.47 -8.10 9.81
CA VAL A 27 -6.59 -7.09 9.22
C VAL A 27 -6.18 -7.53 7.81
N VAL A 28 -6.33 -6.61 6.86
CA VAL A 28 -5.87 -6.77 5.48
C VAL A 28 -4.94 -5.62 5.15
N VAL A 29 -3.85 -5.93 4.47
CA VAL A 29 -2.89 -4.95 3.93
C VAL A 29 -2.89 -5.06 2.41
N HIS A 30 -2.91 -3.91 1.72
CA HIS A 30 -2.84 -3.78 0.28
C HIS A 30 -1.65 -2.88 -0.11
N GLY A 31 -1.03 -3.19 -1.24
CA GLY A 31 -0.10 -2.27 -1.91
C GLY A 31 -0.84 -1.35 -2.87
N GLU A 32 -0.80 -0.04 -2.62
CA GLU A 32 -1.47 0.96 -3.46
C GLU A 32 -0.57 1.40 -4.63
N GLU A 33 -1.16 1.63 -5.81
CA GLU A 33 -0.46 1.96 -7.07
C GLU A 33 0.45 0.84 -7.63
N GLY A 34 0.83 -0.12 -6.79
CA GLY A 34 1.60 -1.30 -7.17
C GLY A 34 3.02 -0.98 -7.63
N PRO A 35 3.72 -1.95 -8.23
CA PRO A 35 5.14 -1.84 -8.54
C PRO A 35 5.50 -0.78 -9.60
N ALA A 36 4.50 -0.22 -10.29
CA ALA A 36 4.71 0.82 -11.28
C ALA A 36 4.61 2.24 -10.71
N GLY A 37 4.07 2.41 -9.49
CA GLY A 37 3.76 3.72 -8.89
C GLY A 37 4.94 4.69 -8.93
N LEU A 38 6.08 4.29 -8.33
CA LEU A 38 7.28 5.13 -8.27
C LEU A 38 7.77 5.56 -9.66
N ALA A 39 7.67 4.67 -10.65
CA ALA A 39 8.09 5.00 -12.01
C ALA A 39 7.14 6.02 -12.66
N LEU A 40 5.84 5.96 -12.37
CA LEU A 40 4.84 6.89 -12.88
C LEU A 40 4.92 8.28 -12.24
N GLU A 41 5.38 8.38 -10.99
CA GLU A 41 5.63 9.68 -10.34
C GLU A 41 6.82 10.43 -10.95
N LEU A 42 7.75 9.73 -11.60
CA LEU A 42 8.98 10.30 -12.18
C LEU A 42 8.82 10.80 -13.62
N VAL A 43 7.66 10.57 -14.23
CA VAL A 43 7.36 11.00 -15.60
C VAL A 43 6.26 12.06 -15.59
N ASP A 44 6.44 13.11 -16.39
CA ASP A 44 5.49 14.24 -16.40
C ASP A 44 4.13 13.86 -17.01
N GLU A 45 4.13 12.94 -17.99
CA GLU A 45 2.92 12.48 -18.69
C GLU A 45 3.05 11.00 -19.07
N TRP A 46 1.94 10.26 -19.00
CA TRP A 46 1.81 8.89 -19.48
C TRP A 46 0.45 8.68 -20.18
N GLY A 47 0.43 7.78 -21.15
CA GLY A 47 -0.77 7.45 -21.93
C GLY A 47 -1.70 6.46 -21.23
N GLU A 48 -2.90 6.29 -21.80
CA GLU A 48 -3.90 5.34 -21.30
C GLU A 48 -3.40 3.89 -21.28
N ASP A 49 -2.52 3.53 -22.21
CA ASP A 49 -1.90 2.19 -22.30
C ASP A 49 -0.98 1.90 -21.10
N VAL A 50 -0.18 2.88 -20.70
CA VAL A 50 0.69 2.81 -19.52
C VAL A 50 -0.15 2.73 -18.25
N LEU A 51 -1.20 3.55 -18.14
CA LEU A 51 -2.12 3.48 -17.00
C LEU A 51 -2.78 2.11 -16.89
N ALA A 52 -3.30 1.58 -17.99
CA ALA A 52 -3.95 0.28 -18.01
C ALA A 52 -2.98 -0.83 -17.60
N ALA A 53 -1.72 -0.77 -18.03
CA ALA A 53 -0.69 -1.71 -17.62
C ALA A 53 -0.37 -1.60 -16.11
N ALA A 54 -0.25 -0.38 -15.59
CA ALA A 54 0.02 -0.14 -14.18
C ALA A 54 -1.11 -0.66 -13.28
N LEU A 55 -2.36 -0.37 -13.63
CA LEU A 55 -3.54 -0.89 -12.92
C LEU A 55 -3.57 -2.42 -12.93
N LEU A 56 -3.32 -3.04 -14.09
CA LEU A 56 -3.27 -4.49 -14.19
C LEU A 56 -2.18 -5.09 -13.29
N LEU A 57 -1.01 -4.45 -13.19
CA LEU A 57 0.06 -4.90 -12.30
C LEU A 57 -0.33 -4.72 -10.83
N ALA A 58 -0.90 -3.58 -10.45
CA ALA A 58 -1.37 -3.32 -9.09
C ALA A 58 -2.40 -4.37 -8.65
N GLU A 59 -3.42 -4.64 -9.47
CA GLU A 59 -4.46 -5.62 -9.17
C GLU A 59 -3.94 -7.06 -9.08
N ARG A 60 -3.00 -7.45 -9.94
CA ARG A 60 -2.54 -8.85 -10.05
C ARG A 60 -1.42 -9.21 -9.11
N LEU A 61 -0.68 -8.22 -8.63
CA LEU A 61 0.51 -8.41 -7.81
C LEU A 61 0.31 -7.95 -6.37
N ASP A 62 -0.92 -7.69 -5.93
CA ASP A 62 -1.21 -7.44 -4.53
C ASP A 62 -1.16 -8.74 -3.70
N GLN A 63 0.07 -9.19 -3.45
CA GLN A 63 0.41 -10.33 -2.64
C GLN A 63 1.59 -9.96 -1.72
N PRO A 64 1.82 -10.66 -0.59
CA PRO A 64 2.65 -10.17 0.51
C PRO A 64 4.04 -9.64 0.13
N LEU A 65 4.77 -10.29 -0.78
CA LEU A 65 6.10 -9.80 -1.20
C LEU A 65 6.05 -8.71 -2.27
N ALA A 66 5.01 -8.68 -3.10
CA ALA A 66 4.94 -7.76 -4.22
C ALA A 66 4.28 -6.42 -3.85
N ARG A 67 3.42 -6.39 -2.83
CA ARG A 67 2.91 -5.13 -2.27
C ARG A 67 4.01 -4.24 -1.71
N GLU A 68 5.14 -4.80 -1.25
CA GLU A 68 6.31 -4.05 -0.78
C GLU A 68 6.98 -3.20 -1.87
N LEU A 69 6.63 -3.41 -3.15
CA LEU A 69 7.09 -2.61 -4.27
C LEU A 69 6.20 -1.38 -4.53
N SER A 70 5.13 -1.23 -3.77
CA SER A 70 4.16 -0.13 -3.88
C SER A 70 4.67 1.10 -3.17
N ASN A 71 4.26 2.29 -3.63
CA ASN A 71 4.67 3.55 -3.00
C ASN A 71 4.06 3.70 -1.60
N HIS A 72 2.83 3.18 -1.47
CA HIS A 72 2.04 3.25 -0.26
C HIS A 72 1.48 1.87 0.10
N LEU A 73 1.33 1.64 1.40
CA LEU A 73 0.59 0.51 1.94
C LEU A 73 -0.70 1.04 2.59
N LEU A 74 -1.81 0.38 2.31
CA LEU A 74 -3.08 0.63 2.97
C LEU A 74 -3.44 -0.59 3.82
N ALA A 75 -3.70 -0.38 5.11
CA ALA A 75 -4.19 -1.43 5.98
C ALA A 75 -5.51 -1.04 6.65
N PHE A 76 -6.41 -2.01 6.78
CA PHE A 76 -7.67 -1.84 7.49
C PHE A 76 -8.06 -3.15 8.17
N GLY A 77 -8.94 -3.04 9.17
CA GLY A 77 -9.48 -4.18 9.91
C GLY A 77 -10.83 -3.81 10.53
N THR A 78 -11.42 -4.73 11.27
CA THR A 78 -12.70 -4.58 11.95
C THR A 78 -12.50 -4.40 13.46
N VAL A 79 -13.39 -3.67 14.12
CA VAL A 79 -13.43 -3.66 15.59
C VAL A 79 -14.28 -4.86 16.02
N PRO A 80 -13.76 -5.77 16.87
CA PRO A 80 -14.56 -6.90 17.36
C PRO A 80 -15.83 -6.43 18.08
N GLU A 81 -16.95 -7.12 17.86
CA GLU A 81 -18.18 -6.86 18.63
C GLU A 81 -17.93 -7.14 20.12
N VAL A 82 -18.32 -6.20 20.98
CA VAL A 82 -18.28 -6.40 22.43
C VAL A 82 -19.56 -7.14 22.83
N GLY A 83 -19.41 -8.40 23.25
CA GLY A 83 -20.50 -9.22 23.80
C GLY A 83 -20.96 -8.82 25.19
#